data_AF-A0A2A4J878-F1
#
_entry.id   AF-A0A2A4J878-F1
#
_cell.length_a   1.000
_cell.length_b   1.000
_cell.length_c   1.000
_cell.angle_alpha   90.00
_cell.angle_beta   90.00
_cell.angle_gamma   90.00
#
_symmetry.space_group_name_H-M   'P 1'
#
loop_
_entity.id
_entity.type
_entity.pdbx_description
1 polymer ?
#
loop_
_entity_poly.entity_id
_entity_poly.type
_entity_poly.pdbx_seq_one_letter_code
_entity_poly.pdbx_strand_id
1 'polypeptide(L)'
;MRCSVWWWALAALLARGLALSATPTACEEDACRCDPFTRLICTCTTEYSEVTLRPDGAYRVPSTATAIMIDNCSRVTFLPDTVRNLIQLRNIQLRNVDHVVINERALSWSPFSNRNEMNPGLRISITNCTIDEIASHAIQGRVNDIAISGTRIRALKPFAFSSLMGVNNIDLSDNIFENIEIQAFKKFTVDNFILRGGRINTLPSRFLSDVEVTNLFRMEGVTVKYLFSLTFLVNSPKRVLIESNNIETLEGDGFHIVTRGPITFRNNTVTNLRKGAFFGFTVDLEIASAMGPQEMLIDNNTVSNLSPASLMYNRTRLTLRVDGLNLNMSCACALAEQWHALLAEQGGALACWYDLEGHFVSLPTYVDTRCGPFKQNFWIFVLIGVIIVLVLAVIAIFFIVRRENEKKKKVQIVMPDGKTYRETEFHIVVERAELLTTDL
;
A
#
# COMPACT_ATOMS: atom_id res chain seq x y z
N MET A 1 -57.67 71.37 -27.01
CA MET A 1 -57.80 70.33 -25.97
C MET A 1 -57.47 68.95 -26.56
N ARG A 2 -56.19 68.58 -26.75
CA ARG A 2 -55.78 67.22 -27.24
C ARG A 2 -54.34 66.84 -26.81
N CYS A 3 -53.87 67.31 -25.65
CA CYS A 3 -52.53 66.95 -25.11
C CYS A 3 -52.56 66.09 -23.84
N SER A 4 -53.75 65.83 -23.27
CA SER A 4 -53.87 65.08 -22.00
C SER A 4 -53.84 63.55 -22.20
N VAL A 5 -54.31 63.03 -23.34
CA VAL A 5 -54.49 61.57 -23.54
C VAL A 5 -53.17 60.83 -23.81
N TRP A 6 -52.14 61.51 -24.33
CA TRP A 6 -50.84 60.88 -24.63
C TRP A 6 -49.98 60.63 -23.40
N TRP A 7 -50.14 61.42 -22.34
CA TRP A 7 -49.38 61.24 -21.09
C TRP A 7 -49.76 59.97 -20.34
N TRP A 8 -51.04 59.59 -20.36
CA TRP A 8 -51.51 58.34 -19.73
C TRP A 8 -51.04 57.09 -20.49
N ALA A 9 -50.95 57.16 -21.82
CA ALA A 9 -50.43 56.07 -22.63
C ALA A 9 -48.91 55.87 -22.45
N LEU A 10 -48.15 56.97 -22.33
CA LEU A 10 -46.70 56.92 -22.07
C LEU A 10 -46.39 56.45 -20.64
N ALA A 11 -47.19 56.88 -19.64
CA ALA A 11 -47.06 56.39 -18.26
C ALA A 11 -47.43 54.90 -18.13
N ALA A 12 -48.43 54.41 -18.87
CA ALA A 12 -48.79 52.98 -18.89
C ALA A 12 -47.75 52.11 -19.62
N LEU A 13 -47.07 52.65 -20.65
CA LEU A 13 -45.96 51.98 -21.34
C LEU A 13 -44.67 52.00 -20.51
N LEU A 14 -44.39 53.08 -19.77
CA LEU A 14 -43.24 53.16 -18.84
C LEU A 14 -43.45 52.31 -17.58
N ALA A 15 -44.68 52.20 -17.07
CA ALA A 15 -44.99 51.35 -15.92
C ALA A 15 -44.86 49.84 -16.25
N ARG A 16 -45.08 49.44 -17.50
CA ARG A 16 -44.86 48.04 -17.95
C ARG A 16 -43.39 47.68 -18.12
N GLY A 17 -42.48 48.66 -18.22
CA GLY A 17 -41.03 48.42 -18.29
C GLY A 17 -40.36 48.11 -16.95
N LEU A 18 -41.03 48.39 -15.82
CA LEU A 18 -40.46 48.27 -14.47
C LEU A 18 -40.96 47.05 -13.68
N ALA A 19 -41.86 46.26 -14.26
CA ALA A 19 -42.37 45.03 -13.65
C ALA A 19 -41.80 43.80 -14.36
N LEU A 20 -40.47 43.63 -14.40
CA LEU A 20 -39.94 42.26 -14.47
C LEU A 20 -40.29 41.61 -13.13
N SER A 21 -41.23 40.69 -13.14
CA SER A 21 -41.43 39.79 -12.00
C SER A 21 -40.09 39.13 -11.71
N ALA A 22 -39.53 39.38 -10.52
CA ALA A 22 -38.33 38.70 -10.08
C ALA A 22 -38.56 37.19 -10.24
N THR A 23 -37.74 36.53 -11.05
CA THR A 23 -37.86 35.09 -11.20
C THR A 23 -37.51 34.46 -9.86
N PRO A 24 -38.36 33.54 -9.34
CA PRO A 24 -38.13 32.93 -8.05
C PRO A 24 -36.77 32.25 -8.04
N THR A 25 -36.04 32.39 -6.95
CA THR A 25 -34.72 31.74 -6.77
C THR A 25 -34.86 30.46 -5.96
N ALA A 26 -33.78 29.66 -5.89
CA ALA A 26 -33.75 28.47 -5.02
C ALA A 26 -34.01 28.80 -3.53
N CYS A 27 -33.94 30.07 -3.12
CA CYS A 27 -34.31 30.50 -1.76
C CYS A 27 -35.83 30.43 -1.50
N GLU A 28 -36.63 30.40 -2.55
CA GLU A 28 -38.10 30.38 -2.52
C GLU A 28 -38.65 28.97 -2.77
N GLU A 29 -37.77 27.96 -2.84
CA GLU A 29 -38.13 26.55 -2.95
C GLU A 29 -38.43 25.98 -1.55
N ASP A 30 -39.44 25.13 -1.42
CA ASP A 30 -39.94 24.67 -0.11
C ASP A 30 -38.87 23.97 0.77
N ALA A 31 -37.90 23.29 0.15
CA ALA A 31 -36.80 22.61 0.85
C ALA A 31 -35.62 23.53 1.22
N CYS A 32 -35.60 24.76 0.71
CA CYS A 32 -34.42 25.62 0.74
C CYS A 32 -34.75 27.01 1.28
N ARG A 33 -33.75 27.66 1.88
CA ARG A 33 -33.84 29.05 2.33
C ARG A 33 -32.50 29.73 2.19
N CYS A 34 -32.53 31.05 2.05
CA CYS A 34 -31.32 31.86 2.08
C CYS A 34 -31.26 32.69 3.36
N ASP A 35 -30.09 32.69 3.98
CA ASP A 35 -29.87 33.47 5.19
C ASP A 35 -29.35 34.90 4.88
N PRO A 36 -29.22 35.78 5.89
CA PRO A 36 -28.71 37.13 5.68
C PRO A 36 -27.27 37.20 5.15
N PHE A 37 -26.50 36.11 5.27
CA PHE A 37 -25.12 35.98 4.77
C PHE A 37 -25.09 35.41 3.35
N THR A 38 -26.23 35.38 2.67
CA THR A 38 -26.42 34.86 1.32
C THR A 38 -25.99 33.40 1.18
N ARG A 39 -26.15 32.58 2.23
CA ARG A 39 -25.93 31.14 2.16
C ARG A 39 -27.24 30.45 1.76
N LEU A 40 -27.20 29.63 0.72
CA LEU A 40 -28.28 28.74 0.35
C LEU A 40 -28.22 27.51 1.25
N ILE A 41 -29.24 27.32 2.08
CA ILE A 41 -29.36 26.23 3.04
C ILE A 41 -30.60 25.41 2.67
N CYS A 42 -30.40 24.17 2.27
CA CYS A 42 -31.47 23.23 1.96
C CYS A 42 -31.49 22.10 2.98
N THR A 43 -32.66 21.86 3.57
CA THR A 43 -32.88 20.75 4.51
C THR A 43 -34.17 20.06 4.12
N CYS A 44 -34.03 18.88 3.53
CA CYS A 44 -35.17 18.15 3.02
C CYS A 44 -35.99 17.50 4.15
N THR A 45 -37.30 17.39 3.91
CA THR A 45 -38.25 16.68 4.77
C THR A 45 -38.91 15.56 3.97
N THR A 46 -39.83 14.81 4.58
CA THR A 46 -40.59 13.75 3.88
C THR A 46 -41.48 14.28 2.76
N GLU A 47 -41.86 15.57 2.80
CA GLU A 47 -42.69 16.21 1.77
C GLU A 47 -41.88 16.71 0.58
N TYR A 48 -40.63 17.12 0.83
CA TYR A 48 -39.72 17.68 -0.16
C TYR A 48 -38.35 17.01 -0.02
N SER A 49 -38.19 15.87 -0.70
CA SER A 49 -37.03 14.99 -0.54
C SER A 49 -35.91 15.24 -1.55
N GLU A 50 -36.16 16.01 -2.61
CA GLU A 50 -35.24 16.18 -3.72
C GLU A 50 -34.94 17.66 -3.99
N VAL A 51 -33.68 17.95 -4.33
CA VAL A 51 -33.20 19.31 -4.66
C VAL A 51 -32.45 19.26 -5.98
N THR A 52 -32.80 20.16 -6.90
CA THR A 52 -32.09 20.32 -8.18
C THR A 52 -31.53 21.72 -8.28
N LEU A 53 -30.20 21.84 -8.23
CA LEU A 53 -29.53 23.12 -8.36
C LEU A 53 -29.36 23.49 -9.83
N ARG A 54 -29.88 24.67 -10.20
CA ARG A 54 -29.91 25.16 -11.59
C ARG A 54 -29.07 26.42 -11.74
N PRO A 55 -28.35 26.59 -12.88
CA PRO A 55 -27.60 27.82 -13.16
C PRO A 55 -28.51 29.01 -13.48
N ASP A 56 -29.63 28.77 -14.17
CA ASP A 56 -30.52 29.78 -14.72
C ASP A 56 -32.00 29.35 -14.65
N GLY A 57 -32.90 30.27 -15.04
CA GLY A 57 -34.34 30.06 -14.98
C GLY A 57 -34.95 30.24 -13.58
N ALA A 58 -36.15 29.71 -13.41
CA ALA A 58 -36.85 29.66 -12.12
C ALA A 58 -36.16 28.67 -11.19
N TYR A 59 -36.06 29.03 -9.91
CA TYR A 59 -35.38 28.30 -8.84
C TYR A 59 -33.87 28.14 -9.08
N ARG A 60 -33.26 29.10 -9.79
CA ARG A 60 -31.79 29.16 -9.95
C ARG A 60 -31.10 29.45 -8.64
N VAL A 61 -29.85 29.02 -8.51
CA VAL A 61 -29.00 29.44 -7.38
C VAL A 61 -28.76 30.95 -7.48
N PRO A 62 -29.01 31.73 -6.40
CA PRO A 62 -28.78 33.18 -6.42
C PRO A 62 -27.32 33.50 -6.74
N SER A 63 -27.07 34.47 -7.61
CA SER A 63 -25.70 34.90 -7.97
C SER A 63 -24.92 35.50 -6.80
N THR A 64 -25.61 35.91 -5.74
CA THR A 64 -25.04 36.41 -4.49
C THR A 64 -24.64 35.31 -3.51
N ALA A 65 -24.90 34.04 -3.84
CA ALA A 65 -24.68 32.92 -2.93
C ALA A 65 -23.20 32.80 -2.51
N THR A 66 -22.94 32.80 -1.21
CA THR A 66 -21.59 32.62 -0.64
C THR A 66 -21.31 31.17 -0.26
N ALA A 67 -22.34 30.40 0.06
CA ALA A 67 -22.26 28.99 0.34
C ALA A 67 -23.52 28.24 -0.15
N ILE A 68 -23.34 26.96 -0.48
CA ILE A 68 -24.42 26.00 -0.73
C ILE A 68 -24.28 24.90 0.32
N MET A 69 -25.29 24.72 1.17
CA MET A 69 -25.31 23.74 2.24
C MET A 69 -26.57 22.90 2.11
N ILE A 70 -26.43 21.60 1.88
CA ILE A 70 -27.55 20.69 1.69
C ILE A 70 -27.43 19.51 2.64
N ASP A 71 -28.47 19.29 3.44
CA ASP A 71 -28.51 18.28 4.48
C ASP A 71 -29.78 17.41 4.39
N ASN A 72 -29.64 16.10 4.61
CA ASN A 72 -30.74 15.13 4.77
C ASN A 72 -31.69 15.02 3.57
N CYS A 73 -31.16 15.16 2.34
CA CYS A 73 -31.95 15.03 1.12
C CYS A 73 -31.86 13.62 0.51
N SER A 74 -32.95 13.11 -0.05
CA SER A 74 -32.97 11.84 -0.77
C SER A 74 -32.15 11.96 -2.06
N ARG A 75 -32.36 13.05 -2.83
CA ARG A 75 -31.64 13.28 -4.08
C ARG A 75 -31.19 14.72 -4.23
N VAL A 76 -29.95 14.91 -4.64
CA VAL A 76 -29.37 16.21 -5.00
C VAL A 76 -28.74 16.11 -6.37
N THR A 77 -29.24 16.92 -7.30
CA THR A 77 -28.70 16.99 -8.67
C THR A 77 -28.11 18.37 -8.92
N PHE A 78 -26.84 18.44 -9.26
CA PHE A 78 -26.24 19.66 -9.79
C PHE A 78 -26.34 19.63 -11.32
N LEU A 79 -27.06 20.59 -11.90
CA LEU A 79 -27.11 20.73 -13.36
C LEU A 79 -25.80 21.32 -13.90
N PRO A 80 -25.54 21.18 -15.22
CA PRO A 80 -24.36 21.79 -15.83
C PRO A 80 -24.24 23.28 -15.53
N ASP A 81 -23.02 23.75 -15.34
CA ASP A 81 -22.68 25.17 -15.13
C ASP A 81 -23.33 25.84 -13.88
N THR A 82 -23.92 25.06 -12.96
CA THR A 82 -24.63 25.55 -11.76
C THR A 82 -23.88 26.65 -11.01
N VAL A 83 -22.59 26.46 -10.76
CA VAL A 83 -21.80 27.42 -9.96
C VAL A 83 -21.04 28.45 -10.78
N ARG A 84 -21.06 28.36 -12.12
CA ARG A 84 -20.12 29.06 -13.00
C ARG A 84 -20.11 30.59 -12.79
N ASN A 85 -21.29 31.16 -12.55
CA ASN A 85 -21.47 32.60 -12.38
C ASN A 85 -21.55 33.06 -10.91
N LEU A 86 -21.34 32.15 -9.95
CA LEU A 86 -21.46 32.43 -8.52
C LEU A 86 -20.14 33.01 -7.97
N ILE A 87 -19.85 34.26 -8.30
CA ILE A 87 -18.54 34.89 -8.00
C ILE A 87 -18.20 34.96 -6.50
N GLN A 88 -19.22 34.99 -5.63
CA GLN A 88 -19.06 35.04 -4.17
C GLN A 88 -19.03 33.66 -3.52
N LEU A 89 -19.29 32.58 -4.27
CA LEU A 89 -19.33 31.25 -3.72
C LEU A 89 -17.95 30.84 -3.20
N ARG A 90 -17.91 30.30 -1.98
CA ARG A 90 -16.69 29.82 -1.33
C ARG A 90 -16.84 28.41 -0.78
N ASN A 91 -18.03 27.99 -0.42
CA ASN A 91 -18.24 26.71 0.24
C ASN A 91 -19.41 25.93 -0.38
N ILE A 92 -19.20 24.65 -0.65
CA ILE A 92 -20.23 23.70 -1.07
C ILE A 92 -20.17 22.53 -0.10
N GLN A 93 -21.27 22.28 0.59
CA GLN A 93 -21.36 21.24 1.60
C GLN A 93 -22.59 20.38 1.38
N LEU A 94 -22.37 19.07 1.29
CA LEU A 94 -23.42 18.05 1.22
C LEU A 94 -23.26 17.09 2.40
N ARG A 95 -24.34 16.83 3.14
CA ARG A 95 -24.34 15.82 4.21
C ARG A 95 -25.59 14.95 4.20
N ASN A 96 -25.41 13.66 4.48
CA ASN A 96 -26.51 12.71 4.62
C ASN A 96 -27.43 12.73 3.39
N VAL A 97 -26.85 12.61 2.20
CA VAL A 97 -27.60 12.60 0.94
C VAL A 97 -27.54 11.23 0.28
N ASP A 98 -28.70 10.63 0.02
CA ASP A 98 -28.77 9.25 -0.49
C ASP A 98 -28.42 9.13 -1.98
N HIS A 99 -28.62 10.19 -2.75
CA HIS A 99 -28.33 10.19 -4.19
C HIS A 99 -27.78 11.54 -4.64
N VAL A 100 -26.47 11.63 -4.87
CA VAL A 100 -25.83 12.83 -5.42
C VAL A 100 -25.43 12.60 -6.88
N VAL A 101 -25.88 13.48 -7.76
CA VAL A 101 -25.48 13.51 -9.18
C VAL A 101 -24.81 14.85 -9.47
N ILE A 102 -23.54 14.82 -9.88
CA ILE A 102 -22.78 16.01 -10.27
C ILE A 102 -22.55 15.94 -11.78
N ASN A 103 -23.34 16.70 -12.54
CA ASN A 103 -23.25 16.70 -14.01
C ASN A 103 -21.97 17.39 -14.51
N GLU A 104 -21.71 17.25 -15.81
CA GLU A 104 -20.58 17.88 -16.48
C GLU A 104 -20.58 19.40 -16.23
N ARG A 105 -19.40 19.95 -15.89
CA ARG A 105 -19.19 21.38 -15.56
C ARG A 105 -20.07 21.94 -14.44
N ALA A 106 -20.80 21.11 -13.70
CA ALA A 106 -21.68 21.56 -12.64
C ALA A 106 -20.94 22.41 -11.57
N LEU A 107 -19.71 22.01 -11.25
CA LEU A 107 -18.82 22.65 -10.29
C LEU A 107 -17.60 23.30 -10.99
N SER A 108 -17.79 23.78 -12.22
CA SER A 108 -16.76 24.54 -12.95
C SER A 108 -16.75 26.00 -12.48
N TRP A 109 -15.74 26.39 -11.69
CA TRP A 109 -15.71 27.69 -11.04
C TRP A 109 -14.38 28.42 -11.23
N SER A 110 -14.41 29.52 -11.95
CA SER A 110 -13.21 30.33 -12.26
C SER A 110 -13.59 31.80 -12.50
N PRO A 111 -14.13 32.50 -11.50
CA PRO A 111 -14.63 33.87 -11.69
C PRO A 111 -13.51 34.89 -11.92
N PHE A 112 -12.26 34.54 -11.62
CA PHE A 112 -11.11 35.42 -11.76
C PHE A 112 -10.28 35.02 -12.99
N SER A 113 -10.14 35.93 -13.95
CA SER A 113 -9.30 35.75 -15.14
C SER A 113 -7.80 35.75 -14.80
N ASN A 114 -7.42 36.46 -13.74
CA ASN A 114 -6.04 36.54 -13.28
C ASN A 114 -5.67 35.31 -12.46
N ARG A 115 -4.55 34.67 -12.83
CA ARG A 115 -3.93 33.54 -12.09
C ARG A 115 -3.27 33.97 -10.77
N ASN A 116 -3.77 35.01 -10.11
CA ASN A 116 -3.21 35.43 -8.84
C ASN A 116 -3.51 34.37 -7.78
N GLU A 117 -2.48 33.87 -7.10
CA GLU A 117 -2.59 32.84 -6.07
C GLU A 117 -3.41 33.31 -4.86
N MET A 118 -3.47 34.62 -4.60
CA MET A 118 -4.29 35.22 -3.54
C MET A 118 -5.81 35.15 -3.79
N ASN A 119 -6.24 34.75 -4.99
CA ASN A 119 -7.68 34.63 -5.25
C ASN A 119 -8.26 33.43 -4.49
N PRO A 120 -9.38 33.61 -3.76
CA PRO A 120 -9.98 32.52 -3.00
C PRO A 120 -10.51 31.44 -3.95
N GLY A 121 -10.40 30.17 -3.55
CA GLY A 121 -10.99 29.02 -4.22
C GLY A 121 -12.22 28.48 -3.52
N LEU A 122 -12.90 27.55 -4.19
CA LEU A 122 -14.00 26.79 -3.58
C LEU A 122 -13.48 25.76 -2.58
N ARG A 123 -14.21 25.58 -1.49
CA ARG A 123 -14.11 24.43 -0.59
C ARG A 123 -15.31 23.52 -0.85
N ILE A 124 -15.04 22.25 -1.13
CA ILE A 124 -16.06 21.24 -1.41
C ILE A 124 -15.99 20.18 -0.32
N SER A 125 -17.09 19.96 0.40
CA SER A 125 -17.20 18.96 1.46
C SER A 125 -18.42 18.08 1.20
N ILE A 126 -18.20 16.77 1.06
CA ILE A 126 -19.27 15.78 0.88
C ILE A 126 -19.09 14.71 1.95
N THR A 127 -20.06 14.57 2.85
CA THR A 127 -19.93 13.69 4.03
C THR A 127 -21.14 12.80 4.19
N ASN A 128 -20.91 11.50 4.35
CA ASN A 128 -21.97 10.52 4.58
C ASN A 128 -23.04 10.56 3.47
N CYS A 129 -22.61 10.55 2.21
CA CYS A 129 -23.50 10.56 1.06
C CYS A 129 -23.36 9.28 0.23
N THR A 130 -24.26 9.06 -0.71
CA THR A 130 -24.03 8.15 -1.83
C THR A 130 -24.03 8.96 -3.12
N ILE A 131 -22.86 9.02 -3.76
CA ILE A 131 -22.66 9.69 -5.04
C ILE A 131 -22.95 8.67 -6.13
N ASP A 132 -24.05 8.91 -6.85
CA ASP A 132 -24.47 8.09 -7.99
C ASP A 132 -23.47 8.27 -9.13
N GLU A 133 -23.13 9.52 -9.45
CA GLU A 133 -22.19 9.85 -10.51
C GLU A 133 -21.48 11.19 -10.28
N ILE A 134 -20.17 11.20 -10.50
CA ILE A 134 -19.42 12.42 -10.80
C ILE A 134 -19.05 12.36 -12.29
N ALA A 135 -19.73 13.19 -13.09
CA ALA A 135 -19.58 13.20 -14.54
C ALA A 135 -18.21 13.72 -14.98
N SER A 136 -17.88 13.49 -16.25
CA SER A 136 -16.64 14.02 -16.84
C SER A 136 -16.62 15.54 -16.72
N HIS A 137 -15.46 16.10 -16.35
CA HIS A 137 -15.29 17.55 -16.20
C HIS A 137 -16.27 18.21 -15.21
N ALA A 138 -16.82 17.45 -14.26
CA ALA A 138 -17.74 17.96 -13.26
C ALA A 138 -17.12 19.05 -12.38
N ILE A 139 -15.87 18.85 -11.93
CA ILE A 139 -15.17 19.74 -11.00
C ILE A 139 -13.94 20.31 -11.69
N GLN A 140 -13.95 21.63 -11.90
CA GLN A 140 -12.90 22.36 -12.63
C GLN A 140 -12.69 23.77 -12.08
N GLY A 141 -11.52 24.34 -12.35
CA GLY A 141 -11.23 25.72 -12.00
C GLY A 141 -10.56 25.85 -10.63
N ARG A 142 -10.86 26.93 -9.90
CA ARG A 142 -10.14 27.28 -8.67
C ARG A 142 -10.79 26.65 -7.44
N VAL A 143 -10.12 25.68 -6.84
CA VAL A 143 -10.61 24.92 -5.69
C VAL A 143 -9.48 24.87 -4.67
N ASN A 144 -9.77 25.23 -3.42
CA ASN A 144 -8.79 25.21 -2.33
C ASN A 144 -8.75 23.84 -1.66
N ASP A 145 -9.90 23.26 -1.36
CA ASP A 145 -10.00 22.02 -0.58
C ASP A 145 -11.14 21.15 -1.13
N ILE A 146 -10.87 19.86 -1.29
CA ILE A 146 -11.87 18.83 -1.60
C ILE A 146 -11.80 17.78 -0.49
N ALA A 147 -12.88 17.63 0.25
CA ALA A 147 -13.01 16.61 1.29
C ALA A 147 -14.24 15.75 1.01
N ILE A 148 -14.02 14.47 0.71
CA ILE A 148 -15.10 13.49 0.52
C ILE A 148 -14.89 12.40 1.56
N SER A 149 -15.86 12.24 2.46
CA SER A 149 -15.70 11.37 3.64
C SER A 149 -16.90 10.46 3.86
N GLY A 150 -16.66 9.19 4.20
CA GLY A 150 -17.73 8.25 4.57
C GLY A 150 -18.76 8.06 3.47
N THR A 151 -18.37 8.19 2.20
CA THR A 151 -19.26 8.26 1.06
C THR A 151 -19.13 7.02 0.18
N ARG A 152 -20.24 6.55 -0.39
CA ARG A 152 -20.24 5.52 -1.43
C ARG A 152 -20.24 6.18 -2.80
N ILE A 153 -19.21 5.98 -3.59
CA ILE A 153 -19.05 6.53 -4.94
C ILE A 153 -19.30 5.42 -5.95
N ARG A 154 -20.47 5.44 -6.59
CA ARG A 154 -20.89 4.41 -7.55
C ARG A 154 -20.17 4.55 -8.88
N ALA A 155 -20.08 5.76 -9.42
CA ALA A 155 -19.42 6.03 -10.69
C ALA A 155 -18.56 7.31 -10.63
N LEU A 156 -17.29 7.17 -10.98
CA LEU A 156 -16.35 8.27 -11.17
C LEU A 156 -15.88 8.28 -12.63
N LYS A 157 -16.36 9.25 -13.41
CA LYS A 157 -16.09 9.37 -14.85
C LYS A 157 -14.69 9.92 -15.14
N PRO A 158 -14.16 9.74 -16.37
CA PRO A 158 -12.87 10.28 -16.77
C PRO A 158 -12.87 11.80 -16.64
N PHE A 159 -11.77 12.36 -16.15
CA PHE A 159 -11.61 13.81 -15.99
C PHE A 159 -12.62 14.47 -15.04
N ALA A 160 -13.30 13.70 -14.19
CA ALA A 160 -14.20 14.20 -13.16
C ALA A 160 -13.56 15.34 -12.36
N PHE A 161 -12.28 15.20 -12.03
CA PHE A 161 -11.43 16.23 -11.44
C PHE A 161 -10.33 16.60 -12.44
N SER A 162 -10.48 17.74 -13.12
CA SER A 162 -9.52 18.17 -14.13
C SER A 162 -9.29 19.68 -14.08
N SER A 163 -8.08 20.10 -14.48
CA SER A 163 -7.73 21.52 -14.59
C SER A 163 -8.00 22.32 -13.31
N LEU A 164 -7.75 21.70 -12.15
CA LEU A 164 -7.88 22.35 -10.85
C LEU A 164 -6.69 23.31 -10.64
N MET A 165 -6.95 24.43 -9.98
CA MET A 165 -5.96 25.46 -9.68
C MET A 165 -6.02 25.86 -8.21
N GLY A 166 -4.85 25.95 -7.55
CA GLY A 166 -4.74 26.41 -6.16
C GLY A 166 -5.23 25.42 -5.11
N VAL A 167 -5.17 24.11 -5.40
CA VAL A 167 -5.65 23.07 -4.49
C VAL A 167 -4.62 22.81 -3.40
N ASN A 168 -5.01 23.00 -2.15
CA ASN A 168 -4.17 22.72 -0.99
C ASN A 168 -4.33 21.26 -0.56
N ASN A 169 -5.57 20.76 -0.52
CA ASN A 169 -5.84 19.43 0.01
C ASN A 169 -6.95 18.71 -0.76
N ILE A 170 -6.67 17.48 -1.16
CA ILE A 170 -7.68 16.50 -1.58
C ILE A 170 -7.64 15.36 -0.58
N ASP A 171 -8.70 15.24 0.22
CA ASP A 171 -8.86 14.17 1.21
C ASP A 171 -10.06 13.29 0.82
N LEU A 172 -9.77 12.01 0.55
CA LEU A 172 -10.73 10.97 0.25
C LEU A 172 -10.66 9.94 1.39
N SER A 173 -11.48 10.14 2.43
CA SER A 173 -11.44 9.33 3.65
C SER A 173 -12.65 8.40 3.79
N ASP A 174 -12.42 7.13 4.13
CA ASP A 174 -13.46 6.15 4.46
C ASP A 174 -14.54 5.98 3.37
N ASN A 175 -14.13 6.09 2.12
CA ASN A 175 -15.03 5.97 0.97
C ASN A 175 -15.09 4.55 0.43
N ILE A 176 -16.23 4.20 -0.18
CA ILE A 176 -16.40 2.95 -0.92
C ILE A 176 -16.48 3.31 -2.41
N PHE A 177 -15.52 2.84 -3.19
CA PHE A 177 -15.49 3.07 -4.64
C PHE A 177 -15.92 1.82 -5.39
N GLU A 178 -16.93 1.95 -6.24
CA GLU A 178 -17.44 0.85 -7.06
C GLU A 178 -16.84 0.87 -8.46
N ASN A 179 -17.23 1.84 -9.30
CA ASN A 179 -16.72 1.99 -10.67
C ASN A 179 -15.90 3.27 -10.81
N ILE A 180 -14.59 3.11 -10.94
CA ILE A 180 -13.66 4.19 -11.24
C ILE A 180 -13.21 4.02 -12.69
N GLU A 181 -13.48 5.02 -13.53
CA GLU A 181 -12.94 5.06 -14.89
C GLU A 181 -11.51 5.63 -14.89
N ILE A 182 -10.74 5.31 -15.93
CA ILE A 182 -9.35 5.78 -16.09
C ILE A 182 -9.30 7.32 -16.12
N GLN A 183 -8.21 7.91 -15.63
CA GLN A 183 -7.97 9.36 -15.68
C GLN A 183 -9.03 10.21 -14.95
N ALA A 184 -9.67 9.65 -13.93
CA ALA A 184 -10.62 10.37 -13.06
C ALA A 184 -10.05 11.68 -12.50
N PHE A 185 -8.77 11.67 -12.12
CA PHE A 185 -8.01 12.84 -11.69
C PHE A 185 -6.91 13.12 -12.70
N LYS A 186 -6.94 14.30 -13.35
CA LYS A 186 -6.01 14.61 -14.42
C LYS A 186 -5.46 16.03 -14.40
N LYS A 187 -4.12 16.12 -14.50
CA LYS A 187 -3.38 17.33 -14.88
C LYS A 187 -3.74 18.55 -14.03
N PHE A 188 -3.45 18.47 -12.74
CA PHE A 188 -3.54 19.58 -11.80
C PHE A 188 -2.45 19.48 -10.73
N THR A 189 -2.24 20.59 -10.03
CA THR A 189 -1.32 20.69 -8.88
C THR A 189 -2.12 20.64 -7.58
N VAL A 190 -1.62 19.90 -6.60
CA VAL A 190 -2.20 19.84 -5.25
C VAL A 190 -1.08 19.79 -4.20
N ASP A 191 -1.26 20.40 -3.04
CA ASP A 191 -0.22 20.27 -2.01
C ASP A 191 -0.26 18.90 -1.33
N ASN A 192 -1.42 18.47 -0.88
CA ASN A 192 -1.62 17.21 -0.18
C ASN A 192 -2.70 16.37 -0.88
N PHE A 193 -2.32 15.16 -1.28
CA PHE A 193 -3.26 14.15 -1.78
C PHE A 193 -3.32 13.00 -0.78
N ILE A 194 -4.48 12.84 -0.14
CA ILE A 194 -4.69 11.88 0.94
C ILE A 194 -5.83 10.95 0.56
N LEU A 195 -5.51 9.66 0.48
CA LEU A 195 -6.48 8.57 0.35
C LEU A 195 -6.41 7.72 1.60
N ARG A 196 -7.47 7.70 2.41
CA ARG A 196 -7.46 7.07 3.73
C ARG A 196 -8.66 6.17 3.93
N GLY A 197 -8.44 5.00 4.52
CA GLY A 197 -9.51 4.09 4.89
C GLY A 197 -10.31 3.60 3.68
N GLY A 198 -11.44 2.97 3.97
CA GLY A 198 -12.41 2.57 2.94
C GLY A 198 -11.99 1.38 2.08
N ARG A 199 -12.77 1.15 1.03
CA ARG A 199 -12.67 -0.03 0.17
C ARG A 199 -12.75 0.36 -1.30
N ILE A 200 -11.79 -0.14 -2.08
CA ILE A 200 -11.72 0.05 -3.52
C ILE A 200 -11.63 -1.33 -4.15
N ASN A 201 -12.57 -1.66 -5.04
CA ASN A 201 -12.47 -2.93 -5.76
C ASN A 201 -11.28 -2.86 -6.72
N THR A 202 -11.31 -1.91 -7.65
CA THR A 202 -10.28 -1.78 -8.68
C THR A 202 -9.80 -0.35 -8.77
N LEU A 203 -8.50 -0.15 -8.60
CA LEU A 203 -7.83 1.09 -8.95
C LEU A 203 -7.28 0.96 -10.39
N PRO A 204 -7.88 1.67 -11.36
CA PRO A 204 -7.51 1.53 -12.75
C PRO A 204 -6.18 2.24 -13.07
N SER A 205 -5.55 1.84 -14.18
CA SER A 205 -4.39 2.57 -14.71
C SER A 205 -4.72 4.05 -14.89
N ARG A 206 -3.76 4.91 -14.53
CA ARG A 206 -3.88 6.37 -14.59
C ARG A 206 -5.05 6.91 -13.78
N PHE A 207 -5.40 6.30 -12.65
CA PHE A 207 -6.35 6.86 -11.69
C PHE A 207 -5.98 8.31 -11.35
N LEU A 208 -4.71 8.53 -10.96
CA LEU A 208 -4.07 9.85 -11.00
C LEU A 208 -3.22 9.92 -12.26
N SER A 209 -3.57 10.80 -13.20
CA SER A 209 -2.82 11.01 -14.44
C SER A 209 -2.16 12.37 -14.45
N ASP A 210 -0.83 12.39 -14.38
CA ASP A 210 -0.01 13.60 -14.48
C ASP A 210 -0.41 14.63 -13.41
N VAL A 211 -0.63 14.16 -12.18
CA VAL A 211 -0.95 15.02 -11.03
C VAL A 211 0.35 15.40 -10.34
N GLU A 212 0.56 16.69 -10.13
CA GLU A 212 1.70 17.19 -9.37
C GLU A 212 1.30 17.38 -7.90
N VAL A 213 1.92 16.62 -7.00
CA VAL A 213 1.70 16.72 -5.56
C VAL A 213 2.90 17.44 -4.96
N THR A 214 2.75 18.60 -4.34
CA THR A 214 3.91 19.43 -3.94
C THR A 214 4.45 19.13 -2.54
N ASN A 215 3.63 18.54 -1.66
CA ASN A 215 3.98 18.28 -0.27
C ASN A 215 3.86 16.79 0.09
N LEU A 216 2.64 16.27 0.21
CA LEU A 216 2.40 14.93 0.74
C LEU A 216 1.49 14.10 -0.17
N PHE A 217 1.99 12.94 -0.60
CA PHE A 217 1.15 11.86 -1.10
C PHE A 217 0.99 10.81 -0.01
N ARG A 218 -0.24 10.56 0.45
CA ARG A 218 -0.53 9.57 1.50
C ARG A 218 -1.63 8.61 1.06
N MET A 219 -1.33 7.32 1.14
CA MET A 219 -2.31 6.24 1.01
C MET A 219 -2.27 5.40 2.28
N GLU A 220 -3.33 5.42 3.08
CA GLU A 220 -3.32 4.79 4.40
C GLU A 220 -4.59 4.02 4.71
N GLY A 221 -4.48 2.81 5.26
CA GLY A 221 -5.65 2.08 5.77
C GLY A 221 -6.64 1.64 4.69
N VAL A 222 -6.26 1.69 3.41
CA VAL A 222 -7.16 1.40 2.29
C VAL A 222 -7.16 -0.10 1.99
N THR A 223 -8.34 -0.67 1.74
CA THR A 223 -8.46 -2.03 1.22
C THR A 223 -8.66 -1.99 -0.30
N VAL A 224 -7.71 -2.55 -1.05
CA VAL A 224 -7.73 -2.57 -2.53
C VAL A 224 -7.70 -4.01 -3.03
N LYS A 225 -8.67 -4.40 -3.87
CA LYS A 225 -8.65 -5.75 -4.49
C LYS A 225 -7.59 -5.84 -5.59
N TYR A 226 -7.59 -4.87 -6.48
CA TYR A 226 -6.67 -4.86 -7.62
C TYR A 226 -6.15 -3.45 -7.90
N LEU A 227 -4.83 -3.30 -7.90
CA LEU A 227 -4.12 -2.06 -8.20
C LEU A 227 -3.32 -2.26 -9.50
N PHE A 228 -3.80 -1.66 -10.60
CA PHE A 228 -3.22 -1.81 -11.94
C PHE A 228 -1.88 -1.07 -12.09
N SER A 229 -1.10 -1.43 -13.11
CA SER A 229 0.09 -0.68 -13.51
C SER A 229 -0.23 0.78 -13.82
N LEU A 230 0.69 1.69 -13.51
CA LEU A 230 0.58 3.13 -13.73
C LEU A 230 -0.67 3.76 -13.08
N THR A 231 -1.22 3.16 -12.02
CA THR A 231 -2.39 3.71 -11.31
C THR A 231 -2.11 5.12 -10.82
N PHE A 232 -0.96 5.32 -10.18
CA PHE A 232 -0.56 6.61 -9.65
C PHE A 232 0.59 7.17 -10.48
N LEU A 233 0.28 8.05 -11.43
CA LEU A 233 1.28 8.83 -12.18
C LEU A 233 1.39 10.22 -11.54
N VAL A 234 2.29 10.32 -10.56
CA VAL A 234 2.40 11.47 -9.65
C VAL A 234 3.81 12.04 -9.65
N ASN A 235 3.93 13.37 -9.69
CA ASN A 235 5.21 14.07 -9.70
C ASN A 235 5.36 15.02 -8.52
N SER A 236 6.60 15.24 -8.11
CA SER A 236 7.05 16.24 -7.14
C SER A 236 6.69 16.07 -5.63
N PRO A 237 6.12 14.96 -5.09
CA PRO A 237 5.80 14.92 -3.66
C PRO A 237 7.08 15.00 -2.83
N LYS A 238 7.11 15.87 -1.81
CA LYS A 238 8.21 15.90 -0.84
C LYS A 238 8.25 14.64 0.01
N ARG A 239 7.10 14.02 0.27
CA ARG A 239 6.98 12.79 1.05
C ARG A 239 5.92 11.87 0.45
N VAL A 240 6.25 10.59 0.38
CA VAL A 240 5.34 9.52 -0.08
C VAL A 240 5.16 8.53 1.06
N LEU A 241 3.94 8.41 1.56
CA LEU A 241 3.58 7.51 2.66
C LEU A 241 2.52 6.52 2.20
N ILE A 242 2.86 5.23 2.20
CA ILE A 242 1.96 4.12 1.86
C ILE A 242 1.93 3.18 3.06
N GLU A 243 0.89 3.31 3.88
CA GLU A 243 0.90 2.77 5.25
C GLU A 243 -0.35 1.96 5.58
N SER A 244 -0.21 0.82 6.25
CA SER A 244 -1.36 0.10 6.81
C SER A 244 -2.43 -0.29 5.76
N ASN A 245 -2.06 -0.46 4.50
CA ASN A 245 -2.99 -0.83 3.44
C ASN A 245 -3.09 -2.35 3.29
N ASN A 246 -4.25 -2.82 2.84
CA ASN A 246 -4.47 -4.20 2.46
C ASN A 246 -4.72 -4.31 0.95
N ILE A 247 -3.75 -4.81 0.20
CA ILE A 247 -3.77 -4.88 -1.26
C ILE A 247 -3.76 -6.34 -1.70
N GLU A 248 -4.83 -6.83 -2.31
CA GLU A 248 -4.87 -8.23 -2.76
C GLU A 248 -3.93 -8.44 -3.96
N THR A 249 -3.96 -7.60 -4.99
CA THR A 249 -3.00 -7.67 -6.10
C THR A 249 -2.43 -6.30 -6.42
N LEU A 250 -1.10 -6.20 -6.36
CA LEU A 250 -0.32 -5.03 -6.77
C LEU A 250 0.48 -5.37 -8.03
N GLU A 251 0.07 -4.78 -9.16
CA GLU A 251 0.75 -4.93 -10.44
C GLU A 251 2.09 -4.16 -10.50
N GLY A 252 2.93 -4.54 -11.47
CA GLY A 252 4.20 -3.85 -11.75
C GLY A 252 3.98 -2.37 -12.07
N ASP A 253 4.86 -1.49 -11.58
CA ASP A 253 4.75 -0.03 -11.77
C ASP A 253 3.40 0.57 -11.34
N GLY A 254 2.68 -0.06 -10.40
CA GLY A 254 1.41 0.47 -9.89
C GLY A 254 1.54 1.89 -9.31
N PHE A 255 2.68 2.15 -8.68
CA PHE A 255 3.11 3.46 -8.20
C PHE A 255 4.21 4.00 -9.11
N HIS A 256 3.85 4.88 -10.04
CA HIS A 256 4.80 5.59 -10.89
C HIS A 256 4.98 7.01 -10.36
N ILE A 257 5.80 7.14 -9.31
CA ILE A 257 5.92 8.38 -8.53
C ILE A 257 7.35 8.92 -8.62
N VAL A 258 7.48 10.15 -9.12
CA VAL A 258 8.73 10.92 -9.15
C VAL A 258 8.76 11.85 -7.93
N THR A 259 9.42 11.45 -6.85
CA THR A 259 9.43 12.17 -5.57
C THR A 259 10.61 13.14 -5.42
N ARG A 260 10.48 14.11 -4.52
CA ARG A 260 11.53 15.02 -4.06
C ARG A 260 12.09 14.66 -2.68
N GLY A 261 11.69 13.52 -2.10
CA GLY A 261 12.15 13.09 -0.79
C GLY A 261 11.96 11.59 -0.57
N PRO A 262 11.94 11.13 0.70
CA PRO A 262 11.91 9.72 1.01
C PRO A 262 10.54 9.08 0.75
N ILE A 263 10.56 7.77 0.47
CA ILE A 263 9.39 6.92 0.28
C ILE A 263 9.29 5.93 1.43
N THR A 264 8.13 5.86 2.08
CA THR A 264 7.87 4.88 3.14
C THR A 264 6.72 3.97 2.74
N PHE A 265 7.01 2.68 2.67
CA PHE A 265 6.05 1.61 2.44
C PHE A 265 6.03 0.73 3.69
N ARG A 266 5.07 0.95 4.60
CA ARG A 266 5.08 0.29 5.91
C ARG A 266 3.75 -0.32 6.35
N ASN A 267 3.81 -1.38 7.15
CA ASN A 267 2.63 -2.03 7.72
C ASN A 267 1.58 -2.49 6.68
N ASN A 268 1.97 -2.70 5.43
CA ASN A 268 1.03 -3.13 4.39
C ASN A 268 0.95 -4.65 4.32
N THR A 269 -0.23 -5.16 4.00
CA THR A 269 -0.46 -6.57 3.67
C THR A 269 -0.72 -6.68 2.16
N VAL A 270 0.13 -7.40 1.43
CA VAL A 270 -0.01 -7.60 -0.02
C VAL A 270 -0.15 -9.08 -0.33
N THR A 271 -1.27 -9.52 -0.91
CA THR A 271 -1.44 -10.96 -1.22
C THR A 271 -0.57 -11.34 -2.42
N ASN A 272 -0.65 -10.61 -3.53
CA ASN A 272 0.11 -10.85 -4.75
C ASN A 272 0.95 -9.62 -5.12
N LEU A 273 2.26 -9.70 -4.94
CA LEU A 273 3.18 -8.63 -5.36
C LEU A 273 3.84 -9.01 -6.69
N ARG A 274 3.42 -8.37 -7.78
CA ARG A 274 3.92 -8.67 -9.13
C ARG A 274 5.35 -8.14 -9.33
N LYS A 275 5.99 -8.63 -10.40
CA LYS A 275 7.34 -8.22 -10.81
C LYS A 275 7.39 -6.70 -11.03
N GLY A 276 8.42 -6.05 -10.50
CA GLY A 276 8.63 -4.61 -10.68
C GLY A 276 7.57 -3.73 -10.00
N ALA A 277 6.88 -4.20 -8.96
CA ALA A 277 5.87 -3.41 -8.24
C ALA A 277 6.40 -2.06 -7.72
N PHE A 278 7.69 -2.01 -7.39
CA PHE A 278 8.37 -0.82 -6.87
C PHE A 278 9.26 -0.11 -7.90
N PHE A 279 9.28 -0.57 -9.16
CA PHE A 279 10.19 -0.04 -10.17
C PHE A 279 9.80 1.37 -10.64
N GLY A 280 8.52 1.70 -10.61
CA GLY A 280 7.98 3.02 -10.93
C GLY A 280 8.33 4.14 -9.93
N PHE A 281 8.89 3.81 -8.76
CA PHE A 281 9.41 4.82 -7.85
C PHE A 281 10.74 5.38 -8.35
N THR A 282 10.87 6.69 -8.34
CA THR A 282 12.12 7.38 -8.68
C THR A 282 12.19 8.74 -7.99
N VAL A 283 13.39 9.31 -7.95
CA VAL A 283 13.61 10.67 -7.44
C VAL A 283 13.79 11.62 -8.60
N ASP A 284 13.29 12.84 -8.42
CA ASP A 284 13.60 13.97 -9.28
C ASP A 284 15.12 14.11 -9.47
N LEU A 285 15.54 14.39 -10.72
CA LEU A 285 16.96 14.44 -11.07
C LEU A 285 17.68 15.57 -10.33
N GLU A 286 17.05 16.74 -10.20
CA GLU A 286 17.66 17.90 -9.55
C GLU A 286 17.90 17.61 -8.07
N ILE A 287 16.93 16.97 -7.41
CA ILE A 287 17.05 16.55 -6.01
C ILE A 287 18.12 15.46 -5.85
N ALA A 288 18.12 14.45 -6.72
CA ALA A 288 19.11 13.38 -6.67
C ALA A 288 20.54 13.91 -6.90
N SER A 289 20.72 14.91 -7.77
CA SER A 289 22.01 15.56 -7.99
C SER A 289 22.44 16.46 -6.82
N ALA A 290 21.51 17.12 -6.14
CA ALA A 290 21.81 18.05 -5.04
C ALA A 290 21.97 17.34 -3.68
N MET A 291 21.11 16.39 -3.37
CA MET A 291 21.02 15.71 -2.06
C MET A 291 21.50 14.25 -2.09
N GLY A 292 21.83 13.73 -3.28
CA GLY A 292 22.16 12.32 -3.47
C GLY A 292 20.92 11.41 -3.56
N PRO A 293 21.14 10.10 -3.66
CA PRO A 293 20.07 9.10 -3.70
C PRO A 293 19.16 9.19 -2.47
N GLN A 294 17.85 9.08 -2.66
CA GLN A 294 16.89 9.08 -1.55
C GLN A 294 16.59 7.66 -1.08
N GLU A 295 16.14 7.54 0.17
CA GLU A 295 15.79 6.26 0.76
C GLU A 295 14.34 5.86 0.41
N MET A 296 14.18 4.60 0.03
CA MET A 296 12.92 3.89 0.01
C MET A 296 12.93 2.86 1.15
N LEU A 297 12.07 3.08 2.15
CA LEU A 297 11.94 2.21 3.32
C LEU A 297 10.78 1.24 3.14
N ILE A 298 11.06 -0.07 3.25
CA ILE A 298 10.09 -1.15 3.37
C ILE A 298 10.15 -1.68 4.80
N ASP A 299 9.11 -1.40 5.60
CA ASP A 299 9.09 -1.72 7.02
C ASP A 299 7.82 -2.47 7.45
N ASN A 300 8.01 -3.59 8.13
CA ASN A 300 6.95 -4.44 8.67
C ASN A 300 5.79 -4.72 7.69
N ASN A 301 6.12 -5.15 6.47
CA ASN A 301 5.10 -5.54 5.49
C ASN A 301 4.93 -7.05 5.45
N THR A 302 3.72 -7.51 5.17
CA THR A 302 3.42 -8.94 5.02
C THR A 302 3.04 -9.22 3.56
N VAL A 303 3.72 -10.15 2.91
CA VAL A 303 3.45 -10.53 1.52
C VAL A 303 3.24 -12.04 1.39
N SER A 304 2.18 -12.49 0.71
CA SER A 304 1.94 -13.93 0.51
C SER A 304 2.69 -14.47 -0.70
N ASN A 305 2.48 -13.89 -1.87
CA ASN A 305 3.14 -14.29 -3.12
C ASN A 305 4.16 -13.24 -3.52
N LEU A 306 5.43 -13.55 -3.26
CA LEU A 306 6.57 -12.67 -3.54
C LEU A 306 7.58 -13.39 -4.44
N SER A 307 8.09 -12.69 -5.46
CA SER A 307 9.24 -13.12 -6.26
C SER A 307 10.42 -12.17 -6.07
N PRO A 308 11.68 -12.61 -6.25
CA PRO A 308 12.85 -11.72 -6.23
C PRO A 308 12.71 -10.53 -7.17
N ALA A 309 12.09 -10.74 -8.33
CA ALA A 309 11.86 -9.70 -9.33
C ALA A 309 10.80 -8.67 -8.92
N SER A 310 9.98 -8.96 -7.89
CA SER A 310 8.98 -8.03 -7.34
C SER A 310 9.62 -6.88 -6.58
N LEU A 311 10.79 -7.09 -5.96
CA LEU A 311 11.56 -6.07 -5.24
C LEU A 311 12.53 -5.29 -6.13
N MET A 312 12.45 -5.44 -7.46
CA MET A 312 13.24 -4.62 -8.36
C MET A 312 12.86 -3.14 -8.23
N TYR A 313 13.86 -2.28 -8.12
CA TYR A 313 13.72 -0.83 -7.97
C TYR A 313 14.81 -0.11 -8.78
N ASN A 314 14.63 1.20 -8.98
CA ASN A 314 15.59 2.02 -9.69
C ASN A 314 16.82 2.35 -8.83
N ARG A 315 17.91 1.60 -9.02
CA ARG A 315 19.18 1.75 -8.27
C ARG A 315 19.95 3.06 -8.54
N THR A 316 19.57 3.84 -9.57
CA THR A 316 20.36 5.03 -9.97
C THR A 316 20.14 6.23 -9.06
N ARG A 317 18.95 6.36 -8.47
CA ARG A 317 18.55 7.53 -7.65
C ARG A 317 17.91 7.16 -6.32
N LEU A 318 17.70 5.87 -6.08
CA LEU A 318 17.11 5.36 -4.85
C LEU A 318 18.05 4.37 -4.19
N THR A 319 18.01 4.36 -2.87
CA THR A 319 18.55 3.30 -2.01
C THR A 319 17.38 2.58 -1.39
N LEU A 320 17.35 1.25 -1.46
CA LEU A 320 16.32 0.44 -0.84
C LEU A 320 16.81 -0.02 0.53
N ARG A 321 16.01 0.23 1.56
CA ARG A 321 16.18 -0.33 2.90
C ARG A 321 14.98 -1.18 3.26
N VAL A 322 15.24 -2.42 3.65
CA VAL A 322 14.21 -3.36 4.11
C VAL A 322 14.51 -3.65 5.58
N ASP A 323 13.59 -3.30 6.47
CA ASP A 323 13.74 -3.53 7.93
C ASP A 323 12.82 -4.64 8.44
N GLY A 324 11.79 -5.01 7.69
CA GLY A 324 10.90 -6.10 8.05
C GLY A 324 9.96 -6.48 6.91
N LEU A 325 10.29 -7.55 6.18
CA LEU A 325 9.44 -8.10 5.14
C LEU A 325 9.07 -9.54 5.48
N ASN A 326 7.84 -9.73 5.95
CA ASN A 326 7.29 -11.00 6.38
C ASN A 326 6.64 -11.71 5.20
N LEU A 327 7.07 -12.94 4.93
CA LEU A 327 6.44 -13.82 3.94
C LEU A 327 5.39 -14.68 4.61
N ASN A 328 4.14 -14.57 4.16
CA ASN A 328 3.03 -15.40 4.62
C ASN A 328 3.06 -16.79 3.93
N MET A 329 4.22 -17.45 4.01
CA MET A 329 4.45 -18.81 3.55
C MET A 329 5.40 -19.53 4.51
N SER A 330 5.24 -20.85 4.60
CA SER A 330 6.09 -21.70 5.43
C SER A 330 7.56 -21.64 4.97
N CYS A 331 8.49 -21.49 5.91
CA CYS A 331 9.93 -21.51 5.63
C CYS A 331 10.40 -22.82 4.98
N ALA A 332 11.08 -22.74 3.82
CA ALA A 332 11.66 -23.88 3.13
C ALA A 332 13.08 -23.57 2.61
N CYS A 333 13.95 -24.57 2.52
CA CYS A 333 15.33 -24.37 2.02
C CYS A 333 15.37 -23.95 0.54
N ALA A 334 14.44 -24.45 -0.28
CA ALA A 334 14.31 -24.06 -1.68
C ALA A 334 13.93 -22.57 -1.84
N LEU A 335 13.14 -22.03 -0.90
CA LEU A 335 12.84 -20.59 -0.87
C LEU A 335 14.12 -19.80 -0.65
N ALA A 336 14.94 -20.20 0.33
CA ALA A 336 16.18 -19.50 0.62
C ALA A 336 17.17 -19.46 -0.57
N GLU A 337 17.26 -20.53 -1.34
CA GLU A 337 18.10 -20.59 -2.53
C GLU A 337 17.68 -19.54 -3.58
N GLN A 338 16.38 -19.36 -3.81
CA GLN A 338 15.86 -18.35 -4.73
C GLN A 338 16.17 -16.91 -4.30
N TRP A 339 16.26 -16.67 -3.00
CA TRP A 339 16.48 -15.35 -2.41
C TRP A 339 17.95 -15.05 -2.07
N HIS A 340 18.86 -16.00 -2.31
CA HIS A 340 20.25 -15.92 -1.85
C HIS A 340 20.98 -14.64 -2.32
N ALA A 341 20.82 -14.26 -3.59
CA ALA A 341 21.45 -13.08 -4.16
C ALA A 341 20.94 -11.77 -3.52
N LEU A 342 19.64 -11.66 -3.27
CA LEU A 342 19.05 -10.48 -2.62
C LEU A 342 19.39 -10.42 -1.13
N LEU A 343 19.43 -11.57 -0.45
CA LEU A 343 19.83 -11.64 0.95
C LEU A 343 21.28 -11.20 1.17
N ALA A 344 22.18 -11.49 0.22
CA ALA A 344 23.56 -11.03 0.28
C ALA A 344 23.69 -9.50 0.16
N GLU A 345 22.81 -8.86 -0.64
CA GLU A 345 22.79 -7.39 -0.76
C GLU A 345 22.07 -6.70 0.41
N GLN A 346 21.02 -7.31 0.97
CA GLN A 346 20.07 -6.66 1.90
C GLN A 346 20.14 -7.15 3.36
N GLY A 347 21.09 -8.03 3.70
CA GLY A 347 21.45 -8.31 5.09
C GLY A 347 20.42 -9.07 5.94
N GLY A 348 19.45 -9.77 5.33
CA GLY A 348 18.59 -10.71 6.05
C GLY A 348 17.21 -10.23 6.51
N ALA A 349 16.72 -9.12 5.99
CA ALA A 349 15.45 -8.51 6.37
C ALA A 349 14.17 -9.22 5.88
N LEU A 350 14.31 -10.41 5.29
CA LEU A 350 13.18 -11.24 4.87
C LEU A 350 12.91 -12.29 5.94
N ALA A 351 11.69 -12.35 6.46
CA ALA A 351 11.25 -13.37 7.39
C ALA A 351 10.21 -14.28 6.72
N CYS A 352 10.13 -15.54 7.14
CA CYS A 352 9.12 -16.50 6.67
C CYS A 352 8.40 -17.12 7.88
N TRP A 353 7.22 -17.68 7.65
CA TRP A 353 6.41 -18.27 8.70
C TRP A 353 6.99 -19.62 9.12
N TYR A 354 7.24 -19.81 10.41
CA TYR A 354 7.74 -21.08 10.96
C TYR A 354 6.63 -21.84 11.67
N ASP A 355 6.08 -22.87 11.00
CA ASP A 355 4.91 -23.61 11.45
C ASP A 355 5.06 -24.29 12.82
N LEU A 356 6.29 -24.70 13.18
CA LEU A 356 6.54 -25.44 14.42
C LEU A 356 6.49 -24.57 15.68
N GLU A 357 6.85 -23.29 15.57
CA GLU A 357 6.93 -22.36 16.71
C GLU A 357 5.94 -21.19 16.58
N GLY A 358 5.17 -21.12 15.49
CA GLY A 358 4.07 -20.17 15.30
C GLY A 358 4.49 -18.71 15.19
N HIS A 359 5.68 -18.42 14.65
CA HIS A 359 6.18 -17.07 14.49
C HIS A 359 7.02 -16.89 13.21
N PHE A 360 7.31 -15.62 12.87
CA PHE A 360 8.18 -15.28 11.75
C PHE A 360 9.65 -15.39 12.15
N VAL A 361 10.42 -16.14 11.37
CA VAL A 361 11.87 -16.30 11.54
C VAL A 361 12.58 -15.71 10.32
N SER A 362 13.68 -14.99 10.54
CA SER A 362 14.53 -14.46 9.48
C SER A 362 15.07 -15.60 8.60
N LEU A 363 14.99 -15.41 7.29
CA LEU A 363 15.36 -16.43 6.32
C LEU A 363 16.83 -16.87 6.44
N PRO A 364 17.83 -15.98 6.67
CA PRO A 364 19.21 -16.42 6.92
C PRO A 364 19.34 -17.29 8.18
N THR A 365 18.67 -16.93 9.26
CA THR A 365 18.68 -17.70 10.52
C THR A 365 18.05 -19.08 10.33
N TYR A 366 16.97 -19.17 9.53
CA TYR A 366 16.38 -20.45 9.16
C TYR A 366 17.35 -21.33 8.35
N VAL A 367 18.05 -20.74 7.38
CA VAL A 367 19.05 -21.44 6.55
C VAL A 367 20.18 -22.00 7.40
N ASP A 368 20.77 -21.17 8.25
CA ASP A 368 21.91 -21.56 9.09
C ASP A 368 21.54 -22.69 10.06
N THR A 369 20.31 -22.65 10.60
CA THR A 369 19.86 -23.63 11.58
C THR A 369 19.35 -24.95 10.98
N ARG A 370 18.79 -24.93 9.76
CA ARG A 370 18.06 -26.08 9.17
C ARG A 370 18.58 -26.56 7.82
N CYS A 371 19.14 -25.70 6.98
CA CYS A 371 19.47 -26.03 5.59
C CYS A 371 20.96 -26.38 5.37
N GLY A 372 21.79 -26.35 6.41
CA GLY A 372 23.22 -26.67 6.30
C GLY A 372 23.50 -28.12 5.82
N PRO A 373 24.57 -28.34 5.04
CA PRO A 373 24.93 -29.66 4.48
C PRO A 373 25.18 -30.71 5.57
N PHE A 374 25.55 -30.25 6.77
CA PHE A 374 25.79 -31.09 7.94
C PHE A 374 24.54 -31.85 8.42
N LYS A 375 23.32 -31.31 8.23
CA LYS A 375 22.09 -31.98 8.70
C LYS A 375 21.49 -32.95 7.69
N GLN A 376 21.63 -32.67 6.39
CA GLN A 376 21.26 -33.62 5.35
C GLN A 376 22.11 -34.90 5.45
N ASN A 377 23.39 -34.74 5.81
CA ASN A 377 24.33 -35.85 6.02
C ASN A 377 24.38 -36.35 7.48
N PHE A 378 23.69 -35.70 8.42
CA PHE A 378 23.73 -36.10 9.84
C PHE A 378 23.26 -37.56 10.02
N TRP A 379 22.17 -37.93 9.35
CA TRP A 379 21.69 -39.32 9.35
C TRP A 379 22.69 -40.29 8.71
N ILE A 380 23.44 -39.84 7.70
CA ILE A 380 24.51 -40.64 7.08
C ILE A 380 25.66 -40.84 8.06
N PHE A 381 26.09 -39.79 8.79
CA PHE A 381 27.13 -39.90 9.82
C PHE A 381 26.70 -40.77 11.00
N VAL A 382 25.44 -40.68 11.44
CA VAL A 382 24.89 -41.56 12.48
C VAL A 382 24.89 -43.01 11.99
N LEU A 383 24.47 -43.28 10.75
CA LEU A 383 24.47 -44.63 10.17
C LEU A 383 25.89 -45.19 10.06
N ILE A 384 26.84 -44.39 9.54
CA ILE A 384 28.27 -44.77 9.45
C ILE A 384 28.84 -45.05 10.85
N GLY A 385 28.52 -44.20 11.84
CA GLY A 385 28.95 -44.38 13.23
C GLY A 385 28.44 -45.71 13.82
N VAL A 386 27.17 -46.04 13.61
CA VAL A 386 26.58 -47.32 14.05
C VAL A 386 27.26 -48.52 13.36
N ILE A 387 27.54 -48.42 12.06
CA ILE A 387 28.24 -49.48 11.31
C ILE A 387 29.67 -49.68 11.85
N ILE A 388 30.41 -48.59 12.13
CA ILE A 388 31.77 -48.68 12.68
C ILE A 388 31.76 -49.34 14.06
N VAL A 389 30.82 -48.98 14.93
CA VAL A 389 30.68 -49.61 16.26
C VAL A 389 30.37 -51.10 16.14
N LEU A 390 29.50 -51.50 15.21
CA LEU A 390 29.21 -52.91 14.93
C LEU A 390 30.44 -53.67 14.42
N VAL A 391 31.22 -53.09 13.51
CA VAL A 391 32.45 -53.70 12.99
C VAL A 391 33.49 -53.86 14.09
N LEU A 392 33.68 -52.85 14.94
CA LEU A 392 34.59 -52.92 16.09
C LEU A 392 34.15 -53.98 17.10
N ALA A 393 32.84 -54.12 17.35
CA ALA A 393 32.30 -55.18 18.20
C ALA A 393 32.59 -56.56 17.61
N VAL A 394 32.41 -56.76 16.30
CA VAL A 394 32.73 -58.03 15.62
C VAL A 394 34.22 -58.34 15.70
N ILE A 395 35.10 -57.35 15.50
CA ILE A 395 36.55 -57.51 15.62
C ILE A 395 36.93 -57.87 17.07
N ALA A 396 36.37 -57.18 18.06
CA ALA A 396 36.61 -57.48 19.46
C ALA A 396 36.17 -58.91 19.82
N ILE A 397 34.97 -59.33 19.38
CA ILE A 397 34.48 -60.69 19.55
C ILE A 397 35.43 -61.70 18.87
N PHE A 398 35.88 -61.42 17.64
CA PHE A 398 36.83 -62.27 16.93
C PHE A 398 38.15 -62.43 17.71
N PHE A 399 38.71 -61.35 18.25
CA PHE A 399 39.93 -61.41 19.06
C PHE A 399 39.72 -62.14 20.40
N ILE A 400 38.57 -61.97 21.05
CA ILE A 400 38.21 -62.70 22.28
C ILE A 400 38.12 -64.20 21.99
N VAL A 401 37.39 -64.60 20.94
CA VAL A 401 37.24 -66.01 20.53
C VAL A 401 38.58 -66.60 20.09
N ARG A 402 39.40 -65.86 19.33
CA ARG A 402 40.73 -66.31 18.94
C ARG A 402 41.63 -66.52 20.15
N ARG A 403 41.60 -65.62 21.13
CA ARG A 403 42.40 -65.74 22.36
C ARG A 403 41.96 -66.94 23.21
N GLU A 404 40.66 -67.24 23.27
CA GLU A 404 40.18 -68.47 23.91
C GLU A 404 40.61 -69.73 23.14
N ASN A 405 40.54 -69.72 21.82
CA ASN A 405 40.99 -70.85 21.00
C ASN A 405 42.52 -71.09 21.09
N GLU A 406 43.33 -70.03 21.19
CA GLU A 406 44.78 -70.16 21.43
C GLU A 406 45.09 -70.68 22.84
N LYS A 407 44.28 -70.33 23.85
CA LYS A 407 44.37 -70.95 25.18
C LYS A 407 44.02 -72.44 25.14
N LYS A 408 43.06 -72.86 24.32
CA LYS A 408 42.70 -74.28 24.14
C LYS A 408 43.74 -75.08 23.32
N LYS A 409 44.56 -74.42 22.48
CA LYS A 409 45.65 -75.08 21.73
C LYS A 409 46.93 -75.35 22.54
N LYS A 410 47.09 -74.78 23.74
CA LYS A 410 48.27 -74.99 24.59
C LYS A 410 48.11 -76.08 25.66
N VAL A 411 47.05 -76.89 25.62
CA VAL A 411 46.91 -78.08 26.48
C VAL A 411 46.47 -79.27 25.62
N GLN A 412 47.40 -79.83 24.84
CA GLN A 412 47.42 -81.26 24.60
C GLN A 412 48.54 -81.84 25.45
N ILE A 413 48.21 -82.17 26.69
CA ILE A 413 49.04 -83.05 27.53
C ILE A 413 48.87 -84.45 26.94
N VAL A 414 49.87 -84.90 26.20
CA VAL A 414 50.06 -86.31 25.87
C VAL A 414 50.70 -86.96 27.08
N MET A 415 49.99 -87.91 27.68
CA MET A 415 50.41 -88.66 28.87
C MET A 415 51.18 -89.90 28.39
N PRO A 416 52.48 -90.07 28.70
CA PRO A 416 53.20 -91.30 28.40
C PRO A 416 53.09 -92.29 29.56
N ASP A 417 52.89 -93.56 29.20
CA ASP A 417 52.87 -94.70 30.10
C ASP A 417 54.13 -94.81 30.95
N GLY A 418 53.92 -95.11 32.23
CA GLY A 418 54.97 -95.32 33.20
C GLY A 418 55.76 -96.60 32.94
N LYS A 419 57.09 -96.47 32.94
CA LYS A 419 58.04 -97.51 33.35
C LYS A 419 59.41 -96.88 33.69
N THR A 420 59.62 -96.76 34.99
CA THR A 420 60.87 -96.90 35.77
C THR A 420 62.21 -96.81 35.03
N TYR A 421 62.99 -95.76 35.32
CA TYR A 421 64.46 -95.84 35.40
C TYR A 421 64.99 -94.96 36.54
N ARG A 422 66.06 -95.50 37.16
CA ARG A 422 66.83 -95.03 38.30
C ARG A 422 67.62 -93.75 38.01
N GLU A 423 67.73 -92.94 39.07
CA GLU A 423 68.82 -92.03 39.47
C GLU A 423 69.89 -91.63 38.44
N THR A 424 70.03 -90.32 38.22
CA THR A 424 71.32 -89.64 38.16
C THR A 424 71.20 -88.18 38.61
N GLU A 425 72.09 -87.79 39.51
CA GLU A 425 72.27 -86.44 40.07
C GLU A 425 72.76 -85.46 39.00
N PHE A 426 72.25 -84.22 39.03
CA PHE A 426 72.78 -83.12 38.23
C PHE A 426 73.56 -82.13 39.11
N HIS A 427 74.85 -82.02 38.80
CA HIS A 427 75.77 -81.03 39.34
C HIS A 427 75.41 -79.62 38.89
N ILE A 428 75.40 -78.71 39.86
CA ILE A 428 75.19 -77.27 39.68
C ILE A 428 76.51 -76.62 39.26
N VAL A 429 76.51 -75.86 38.17
CA VAL A 429 77.55 -74.88 37.85
C VAL A 429 76.91 -73.49 37.90
N VAL A 430 77.40 -72.68 38.83
CA VAL A 430 77.00 -71.29 39.05
C VAL A 430 77.93 -70.40 38.24
N GLU A 431 77.38 -69.59 37.34
CA GLU A 431 78.05 -68.40 36.84
C GLU A 431 77.20 -67.16 37.16
N ARG A 432 77.76 -66.29 38.00
CA ARG A 432 77.27 -64.93 38.25
C ARG A 432 77.86 -64.02 37.18
N ALA A 433 77.01 -63.21 36.54
CA ALA A 433 77.45 -61.99 35.87
C ALA A 433 76.56 -60.83 36.34
N GLU A 434 77.22 -59.76 36.73
CA GLU A 434 76.71 -58.64 37.51
C GLU A 434 75.86 -57.65 36.70
N LEU A 435 75.06 -56.89 37.43
CA LEU A 435 74.26 -55.76 36.99
C LEU A 435 75.13 -54.55 36.67
N LEU A 436 74.81 -53.86 35.57
CA LEU A 436 75.13 -52.45 35.39
C LEU A 436 73.88 -51.69 34.97
N THR A 437 73.58 -50.69 35.78
CA THR A 437 72.45 -49.77 35.75
C THR A 437 72.68 -48.61 34.79
N THR A 438 71.59 -48.19 34.14
CA THR A 438 71.16 -46.80 33.84
C THR A 438 72.16 -45.77 33.30
N ASP A 439 71.71 -45.07 32.26
CA ASP A 439 71.69 -43.60 32.18
C ASP A 439 70.35 -43.23 31.49
N LEU A 440 69.39 -42.64 32.21
CA LEU A 440 69.13 -41.21 32.52
C LEU A 440 68.22 -40.52 31.49
#